data_AF-A0A3M1YGY4-F1
#
_entry.id   AF-A0A3M1YGY4-F1
#
_cell.length_a   1.000
_cell.length_b   1.000
_cell.length_c   1.000
_cell.angle_alpha   90.00
_cell.angle_beta   90.00
_cell.angle_gamma   90.00
#
_symmetry.space_group_name_H-M   'P 1'
#
loop_
_entity.id
_entity.type
_entity.pdbx_description
1 polymer ?
#
loop_
_entity_poly.entity_id
_entity_poly.type
_entity_poly.pdbx_seq_one_letter_code
_entity_poly.pdbx_strand_id
1 'polypeptide(L)'
;MKQYLFFFLSITCFLVSKAQNNKNDLHLLGSSEMVEIYVHKTLYEQDKHHYLMGFTIVNKHDKPVGTSFTNGYWEMFFPNHWIVHDKSNDEFALEKQNEKLPLDRGRKENLLWDFKTKKMTIINPGDSLTYYRFVYEKKKYFHIRRGEVISIGIDGQMFFTDGEKCEEINCYEEEKVNRIIDLEYPLTVLPIPPNAFVIYKEEYEEH
;
A
#
# COMPACT_ATOMS: atom_id res chain seq x y z
N MET A 1 -35.03 7.23 -34.59
CA MET A 1 -34.93 6.57 -33.27
C MET A 1 -33.62 5.81 -33.22
N LYS A 2 -32.61 6.32 -32.51
CA LYS A 2 -31.32 5.63 -32.29
C LYS A 2 -31.29 5.18 -30.83
N GLN A 3 -31.32 3.86 -30.62
CA GLN A 3 -31.09 3.21 -29.33
C GLN A 3 -29.62 3.40 -28.95
N TYR A 4 -29.35 4.02 -27.79
CA TYR A 4 -28.04 3.99 -27.18
C TYR A 4 -28.01 2.87 -26.15
N LEU A 5 -27.08 1.95 -26.40
CA LEU A 5 -26.78 0.75 -25.63
C LEU A 5 -26.14 1.17 -24.29
N PHE A 6 -26.78 0.81 -23.19
CA PHE A 6 -26.21 0.94 -21.84
C PHE A 6 -25.02 -0.02 -21.70
N PHE A 7 -23.82 0.52 -21.51
CA PHE A 7 -22.65 -0.25 -21.09
C PHE A 7 -22.85 -0.69 -19.63
N PHE A 8 -22.93 -1.99 -19.41
CA PHE A 8 -22.93 -2.59 -18.08
C PHE A 8 -21.54 -2.44 -17.44
N LEU A 9 -21.53 -1.92 -16.22
CA LEU A 9 -20.40 -1.95 -15.29
C LEU A 9 -19.86 -3.38 -15.16
N SER A 10 -18.58 -3.58 -15.48
CA SER A 10 -17.87 -4.80 -15.10
C SER A 10 -17.61 -4.76 -13.59
N ILE A 11 -18.30 -5.60 -12.83
CA ILE A 11 -17.95 -5.90 -11.45
C ILE A 11 -16.70 -6.76 -11.49
N THR A 12 -15.53 -6.16 -11.30
CA THR A 12 -14.29 -6.88 -11.01
C THR A 12 -14.41 -7.47 -9.61
N CYS A 13 -14.78 -8.74 -9.51
CA CYS A 13 -14.63 -9.53 -8.29
C CYS A 13 -13.13 -9.69 -8.02
N PHE A 14 -12.56 -8.86 -7.14
CA PHE A 14 -11.25 -9.13 -6.57
C PHE A 14 -11.35 -10.39 -5.70
N LEU A 15 -10.53 -11.39 -6.02
CA LEU A 15 -10.40 -12.61 -5.22
C LEU A 15 -9.68 -12.25 -3.90
N VAL A 16 -10.45 -12.19 -2.82
CA VAL A 16 -9.92 -12.13 -1.46
C VAL A 16 -9.25 -13.48 -1.16
N SER A 17 -7.93 -13.49 -1.08
CA SER A 17 -7.17 -14.69 -0.71
C SER A 17 -6.91 -14.70 0.79
N LYS A 18 -7.17 -15.83 1.45
CA LYS A 18 -6.61 -16.11 2.78
C LYS A 18 -5.14 -16.45 2.62
N ALA A 19 -4.27 -15.43 2.64
CA ALA A 19 -2.83 -15.64 2.64
C ALA A 19 -2.38 -16.24 3.98
N GLN A 20 -1.85 -17.47 3.97
CA GLN A 20 -1.03 -17.98 5.07
C GLN A 20 0.35 -17.30 4.99
N ASN A 21 0.46 -16.07 5.50
CA ASN A 21 1.76 -15.42 5.65
C ASN A 21 2.35 -15.75 7.03
N ASN A 22 3.63 -16.11 7.04
CA ASN A 22 4.38 -16.22 8.27
C ASN A 22 4.42 -14.82 8.92
N LYS A 23 4.06 -14.72 10.20
CA LYS A 23 3.90 -13.43 10.89
C LYS A 23 5.19 -12.59 10.92
N ASN A 24 6.35 -13.24 10.74
CA ASN A 24 7.66 -12.59 10.67
C ASN A 24 7.92 -11.85 9.35
N ASP A 25 7.14 -12.12 8.30
CA ASP A 25 7.32 -11.52 6.97
C ASP A 25 6.52 -10.22 6.80
N LEU A 26 5.77 -9.81 7.84
CA LEU A 26 4.95 -8.61 7.84
C LEU A 26 5.46 -7.61 8.86
N HIS A 27 5.56 -6.36 8.44
CA HIS A 27 5.88 -5.22 9.27
C HIS A 27 4.62 -4.40 9.47
N LEU A 28 4.19 -4.18 10.73
CA LEU A 28 3.05 -3.28 10.99
C LEU A 28 3.49 -1.85 10.68
N LEU A 29 2.94 -1.29 9.60
CA LEU A 29 3.18 0.09 9.22
C LEU A 29 2.39 1.02 10.13
N GLY A 30 1.07 0.82 10.23
CA GLY A 30 0.19 1.66 11.05
C GLY A 30 -1.13 0.97 11.39
N SER A 31 -1.85 1.53 12.36
CA SER A 31 -3.10 0.97 12.89
C SER A 31 -4.05 2.10 13.30
N SER A 32 -5.35 1.90 13.09
CA SER A 32 -6.43 2.81 13.54
C SER A 32 -7.50 2.04 14.33
N GLU A 33 -8.72 2.54 14.52
CA GLU A 33 -9.80 1.70 15.08
C GLU A 33 -10.30 0.69 14.04
N MET A 34 -10.39 1.11 12.76
CA MET A 34 -10.96 0.29 11.69
C MET A 34 -10.00 -0.73 11.09
N VAL A 35 -8.72 -0.36 10.89
CA VAL A 35 -7.81 -1.16 10.06
C VAL A 35 -6.41 -1.27 10.63
N GLU A 36 -5.68 -2.26 10.15
CA GLU A 36 -4.23 -2.39 10.27
C GLU A 36 -3.60 -2.45 8.89
N ILE A 37 -2.45 -1.83 8.73
CA ILE A 37 -1.71 -1.81 7.47
C ILE A 37 -0.35 -2.43 7.70
N TYR A 38 -0.04 -3.45 6.91
CA TYR A 38 1.21 -4.18 6.94
C TYR A 38 1.99 -3.96 5.65
N VAL A 39 3.30 -3.91 5.78
CA VAL A 39 4.24 -3.94 4.67
C VAL A 39 4.94 -5.29 4.65
N HIS A 40 5.06 -5.88 3.48
CA HIS A 40 5.73 -7.16 3.32
C HIS A 40 7.25 -6.92 3.39
N LYS A 41 7.94 -7.69 4.24
CA LYS A 41 9.40 -7.80 4.27
C LYS A 41 9.91 -8.71 3.15
N THR A 42 9.39 -8.52 1.94
CA THR A 42 9.68 -9.32 0.75
C THR A 42 9.57 -8.41 -0.46
N LEU A 43 10.54 -8.52 -1.36
CA LEU A 43 10.47 -7.89 -2.67
C LEU A 43 9.80 -8.84 -3.66
N TYR A 44 8.98 -8.27 -4.54
CA TYR A 44 8.29 -8.99 -5.59
C TYR A 44 8.89 -8.60 -6.94
N GLU A 45 9.46 -9.55 -7.66
CA GLU A 45 10.01 -9.34 -8.99
C GLU A 45 8.87 -9.31 -10.03
N GLN A 46 8.74 -8.20 -10.76
CA GLN A 46 7.85 -8.08 -11.93
C GLN A 46 8.56 -8.50 -13.20
N ASP A 47 9.77 -8.00 -13.36
CA ASP A 47 10.72 -8.34 -14.40
C ASP A 47 12.14 -8.18 -13.85
N LYS A 48 13.14 -8.39 -14.70
CA LYS A 48 14.57 -8.39 -14.33
C LYS A 48 15.07 -7.09 -13.68
N HIS A 49 14.32 -6.00 -13.74
CA HIS A 49 14.76 -4.68 -13.29
C HIS A 49 13.77 -3.98 -12.35
N HIS A 50 12.60 -4.57 -12.12
CA HIS A 50 11.56 -3.93 -11.34
C HIS A 50 11.11 -4.80 -10.17
N TYR A 51 11.27 -4.22 -8.98
CA TYR A 51 10.82 -4.82 -7.73
C TYR A 51 9.63 -4.03 -7.18
N LEU A 52 8.68 -4.76 -6.61
CA LEU A 52 7.57 -4.20 -5.86
C LEU A 52 7.65 -4.60 -4.39
N MET A 53 6.94 -3.83 -3.58
CA MET A 53 6.65 -4.12 -2.19
C MET A 53 5.15 -4.29 -2.01
N GLY A 54 4.76 -5.32 -1.26
CA GLY A 54 3.36 -5.61 -0.95
C GLY A 54 2.88 -4.86 0.29
N PHE A 55 1.67 -4.32 0.22
CA PHE A 55 0.97 -3.64 1.31
C PHE A 55 -0.35 -4.36 1.55
N THR A 56 -0.57 -4.83 2.77
CA THR A 56 -1.80 -5.52 3.17
C THR A 56 -2.59 -4.69 4.15
N ILE A 57 -3.83 -4.38 3.80
CA ILE A 57 -4.81 -3.72 4.67
C ILE A 57 -5.71 -4.81 5.26
N VAL A 58 -5.80 -4.87 6.58
CA VAL A 58 -6.66 -5.81 7.30
C VAL A 58 -7.80 -5.03 7.93
N ASN A 59 -9.05 -5.42 7.63
CA ASN A 59 -10.20 -4.88 8.33
C ASN A 59 -10.37 -5.61 9.67
N LYS A 60 -10.09 -4.91 10.77
CA LYS A 60 -10.29 -5.42 12.14
C LYS A 60 -11.59 -4.91 12.77
N HIS A 61 -12.36 -4.11 12.03
CA HIS A 61 -13.67 -3.65 12.44
C HIS A 61 -14.74 -4.75 12.22
N ASP A 62 -15.88 -4.62 12.89
CA ASP A 62 -17.04 -5.51 12.75
C ASP A 62 -17.99 -5.08 11.61
N LYS A 63 -17.68 -3.98 10.93
CA LYS A 63 -18.37 -3.45 9.75
C LYS A 63 -17.48 -3.47 8.50
N PRO A 64 -18.07 -3.48 7.29
CA PRO A 64 -17.31 -3.26 6.07
C PRO A 64 -16.60 -1.90 6.10
N VAL A 65 -15.34 -1.88 5.69
CA VAL A 65 -14.52 -0.66 5.59
C VAL A 65 -14.21 -0.39 4.12
N GLY A 66 -14.41 0.84 3.69
CA GLY A 66 -14.12 1.31 2.35
C GLY A 66 -12.83 2.13 2.31
N THR A 67 -12.05 1.95 1.25
CA THR A 67 -10.92 2.81 0.89
C THR A 67 -10.90 3.06 -0.61
N SER A 68 -10.33 4.18 -1.04
CA SER A 68 -10.28 4.57 -2.46
C SER A 68 -8.87 4.41 -3.01
N PHE A 69 -8.77 3.75 -4.16
CA PHE A 69 -7.56 3.66 -4.97
C PHE A 69 -7.63 4.56 -6.22
N THR A 70 -8.75 5.27 -6.41
CA THR A 70 -9.03 6.05 -7.63
C THR A 70 -8.54 7.48 -7.56
N ASN A 71 -8.29 8.00 -6.36
CA ASN A 71 -8.11 9.45 -6.14
C ASN A 71 -6.65 9.92 -6.24
N GLY A 72 -5.72 9.04 -6.62
CA GLY A 72 -4.38 9.42 -7.04
C GLY A 72 -3.27 8.57 -6.42
N TYR A 73 -2.20 8.36 -7.18
CA TYR A 73 -1.02 7.56 -6.82
C TYR A 73 -0.45 7.90 -5.41
N TRP A 74 -0.57 9.14 -4.98
CA TRP A 74 -0.01 9.64 -3.71
C TRP A 74 -0.94 9.50 -2.51
N GLU A 75 -2.21 9.13 -2.69
CA GLU A 75 -3.18 8.89 -1.61
C GLU A 75 -3.12 7.45 -1.08
N MET A 76 -1.94 6.83 -1.18
CA MET A 76 -1.65 5.46 -0.77
C MET A 76 -0.23 5.37 -0.23
N PHE A 77 0.08 4.34 0.54
CA PHE A 77 1.45 4.10 0.96
C PHE A 77 2.30 3.61 -0.21
N PHE A 78 3.55 4.07 -0.24
CA PHE A 78 4.53 3.67 -1.25
C PHE A 78 5.96 3.66 -0.68
N PRO A 79 6.86 2.85 -1.24
CA PRO A 79 8.29 2.98 -1.01
C PRO A 79 8.78 4.31 -1.56
N ASN A 80 9.32 5.17 -0.70
CA ASN A 80 9.79 6.51 -1.09
C ASN A 80 11.28 6.49 -1.43
N HIS A 81 12.12 5.99 -0.52
CA HIS A 81 13.56 5.90 -0.70
C HIS A 81 14.11 4.64 -0.05
N TRP A 82 15.32 4.25 -0.45
CA TRP A 82 15.99 3.09 0.11
C TRP A 82 17.51 3.27 0.12
N ILE A 83 18.17 2.58 1.04
CA ILE A 83 19.64 2.52 1.12
C ILE A 83 20.09 1.14 1.58
N VAL A 84 21.24 0.70 1.06
CA VAL A 84 21.97 -0.46 1.58
C VAL A 84 23.05 0.05 2.52
N HIS A 85 23.07 -0.47 3.74
CA HIS A 85 24.10 -0.14 4.72
C HIS A 85 24.43 -1.34 5.61
N ASP A 86 25.55 -1.24 6.34
CA ASP A 86 25.90 -2.21 7.37
C ASP A 86 24.95 -2.12 8.56
N LYS A 87 24.57 -3.26 9.14
CA LYS A 87 23.68 -3.35 10.30
C LYS A 87 24.19 -2.61 11.55
N SER A 88 25.49 -2.31 11.60
CA SER A 88 26.11 -1.55 12.69
C SER A 88 26.05 -0.03 12.50
N ASN A 89 25.56 0.44 11.35
CA ASN A 89 25.42 1.85 11.06
C ASN A 89 23.93 2.22 11.10
N ASP A 90 23.53 3.04 12.07
CA ASP A 90 22.14 3.44 12.29
C ASP A 90 21.73 4.68 11.45
N GLU A 91 22.63 5.21 10.61
CA GLU A 91 22.33 6.41 9.82
C GLU A 91 21.44 6.12 8.61
N PHE A 92 20.12 6.11 8.84
CA PHE A 92 19.10 6.15 7.79
C PHE A 92 18.61 7.58 7.57
N ALA A 93 19.07 8.23 6.50
CA ALA A 93 18.60 9.56 6.13
C ALA A 93 17.25 9.47 5.42
N LEU A 94 16.19 9.92 6.09
CA LEU A 94 14.85 9.97 5.53
C LEU A 94 14.73 11.08 4.48
N GLU A 95 14.36 10.74 3.25
CA GLU A 95 13.98 11.75 2.26
C GLU A 95 12.76 12.55 2.70
N LYS A 96 12.64 13.77 2.15
CA LYS A 96 11.53 14.67 2.41
C LYS A 96 10.21 13.96 2.06
N GLN A 97 9.26 13.99 2.98
CA GLN A 97 7.91 13.46 2.74
C GLN A 97 7.14 14.36 1.76
N ASN A 98 6.14 13.76 1.11
CA ASN A 98 5.17 14.50 0.32
C ASN A 98 4.34 15.47 1.18
N GLU A 99 3.45 16.24 0.56
CA GLU A 99 2.53 17.07 1.34
C GLU A 99 1.38 16.23 1.90
N LYS A 100 1.08 16.37 3.19
CA LYS A 100 -0.06 15.72 3.83
C LYS A 100 -1.36 16.29 3.25
N LEU A 101 -2.26 15.41 2.79
CA LEU A 101 -3.61 15.84 2.42
C LEU A 101 -4.52 15.75 3.65
N PRO A 102 -5.22 16.83 4.03
CA PRO A 102 -6.04 16.81 5.24
C PRO A 102 -7.32 15.98 5.06
N LEU A 103 -7.73 15.26 6.11
CA LEU A 103 -9.09 14.72 6.24
C LEU A 103 -10.08 15.80 6.69
N ASP A 104 -10.28 16.80 5.84
CA ASP A 104 -11.20 17.90 6.07
C ASP A 104 -12.69 17.49 5.90
N ARG A 105 -13.60 18.45 6.12
CA ARG A 105 -15.04 18.22 6.00
C ARG A 105 -15.44 17.74 4.59
N GLY A 106 -14.92 18.36 3.54
CA GLY A 106 -15.27 18.02 2.17
C GLY A 106 -14.81 16.61 1.81
N ARG A 107 -13.59 16.24 2.21
CA ARG A 107 -13.06 14.90 2.02
C ARG A 107 -13.88 13.85 2.78
N LYS A 108 -14.29 14.12 4.02
CA LYS A 108 -15.17 13.24 4.79
C LYS A 108 -16.52 13.04 4.09
N GLU A 109 -17.15 14.11 3.64
CA GLU A 109 -18.43 14.05 2.91
C GLU A 109 -18.31 13.20 1.64
N ASN A 110 -17.20 13.35 0.88
CA ASN A 110 -16.92 12.53 -0.30
C ASN A 110 -16.71 11.05 0.04
N LEU A 111 -15.92 10.73 1.06
CA LEU A 111 -15.68 9.33 1.48
C LEU A 111 -17.00 8.65 1.85
N LEU A 112 -17.83 9.31 2.66
CA LEU A 112 -19.14 8.77 3.05
C LEU A 112 -20.06 8.57 1.84
N TRP A 113 -20.04 9.51 0.90
CA TRP A 113 -20.83 9.42 -0.33
C TRP A 113 -20.37 8.28 -1.25
N ASP A 114 -19.06 8.15 -1.45
CA ASP A 114 -18.47 7.12 -2.30
C ASP A 114 -18.66 5.72 -1.70
N PHE A 115 -18.62 5.60 -0.37
CA PHE A 115 -18.98 4.37 0.33
C PHE A 115 -20.44 4.00 0.08
N LYS A 116 -21.36 4.95 0.32
CA LYS A 116 -22.82 4.76 0.11
C LYS A 116 -23.16 4.40 -1.34
N THR A 117 -22.44 4.97 -2.30
CA THR A 117 -22.65 4.75 -3.74
C THR A 117 -21.81 3.61 -4.30
N LYS A 118 -21.11 2.84 -3.45
CA LYS A 118 -20.30 1.67 -3.83
C LYS A 118 -19.21 1.97 -4.87
N LYS A 119 -18.61 3.15 -4.78
CA LYS A 119 -17.47 3.57 -5.62
C LYS A 119 -16.12 3.25 -4.99
N MET A 120 -16.11 2.89 -3.71
CA MET A 120 -14.90 2.53 -2.97
C MET A 120 -14.63 1.03 -3.06
N THR A 121 -13.37 0.65 -2.84
CA THR A 121 -13.03 -0.75 -2.59
C THR A 121 -13.45 -1.10 -1.17
N ILE A 122 -14.28 -2.15 -1.03
CA ILE A 122 -14.83 -2.60 0.26
C ILE A 122 -14.04 -3.81 0.77
N ILE A 123 -13.62 -3.74 2.03
CA ILE A 123 -12.98 -4.83 2.77
C ILE A 123 -13.98 -5.26 3.85
N ASN A 124 -14.51 -6.49 3.79
CA ASN A 124 -15.47 -6.96 4.80
C ASN A 124 -14.78 -7.25 6.14
N PRO A 125 -15.54 -7.40 7.24
CA PRO A 125 -14.98 -7.76 8.54
C PRO A 125 -14.12 -9.03 8.48
N GLY A 126 -12.88 -8.93 8.96
CA GLY A 126 -11.92 -10.04 8.96
C GLY A 126 -11.27 -10.35 7.61
N ASP A 127 -11.67 -9.67 6.54
CA ASP A 127 -11.00 -9.76 5.24
C ASP A 127 -9.76 -8.85 5.20
N SER A 128 -8.92 -9.10 4.20
CA SER A 128 -7.76 -8.28 3.89
C SER A 128 -7.66 -8.00 2.40
N LEU A 129 -7.04 -6.88 2.06
CA LEU A 129 -6.71 -6.49 0.70
C LEU A 129 -5.21 -6.25 0.58
N THR A 130 -4.57 -6.87 -0.41
CA THR A 130 -3.16 -6.65 -0.71
C THR A 130 -3.02 -5.91 -2.04
N TYR A 131 -2.22 -4.84 -2.05
CA TYR A 131 -1.79 -4.14 -3.26
C TYR A 131 -0.26 -4.04 -3.31
N TYR A 132 0.27 -3.75 -4.49
CA TYR A 132 1.72 -3.74 -4.74
C TYR A 132 2.14 -2.41 -5.35
N ARG A 133 3.27 -1.88 -4.88
CA ARG A 133 3.87 -0.63 -5.34
C ARG A 133 5.31 -0.83 -5.73
N PHE A 134 5.74 -0.14 -6.77
CA PHE A 134 7.14 -0.13 -7.18
C PHE A 134 8.04 0.39 -6.07
N VAL A 135 9.15 -0.30 -5.87
CA VAL A 135 10.31 0.26 -5.18
C VAL A 135 11.09 1.01 -6.25
N TYR A 136 11.07 2.34 -6.21
CA TYR A 136 11.67 3.14 -7.29
C TYR A 136 13.17 2.86 -7.39
N GLU A 137 13.60 2.38 -8.56
CA GLU A 137 15.01 2.08 -8.81
C GLU A 137 15.39 2.44 -10.24
N LYS A 138 16.31 3.39 -10.39
CA LYS A 138 17.00 3.60 -11.67
C LYS A 138 18.09 2.54 -11.82
N LYS A 139 17.70 1.37 -12.36
CA LYS A 139 18.59 0.36 -12.97
C LYS A 139 19.59 -0.37 -12.05
N LYS A 140 19.28 -0.58 -10.78
CA LYS A 140 20.11 -1.41 -9.88
C LYS A 140 19.35 -2.69 -9.52
N TYR A 141 20.09 -3.69 -9.06
CA TYR A 141 19.53 -4.92 -8.51
C TYR A 141 19.73 -4.84 -7.01
N PHE A 142 18.73 -5.21 -6.22
CA PHE A 142 18.92 -5.40 -4.78
C PHE A 142 19.85 -6.59 -4.54
N HIS A 143 21.12 -6.30 -4.27
CA HIS A 143 22.09 -7.28 -3.83
C HIS A 143 22.67 -6.84 -2.49
N ILE A 144 22.45 -7.65 -1.45
CA ILE A 144 23.03 -7.48 -0.14
C ILE A 144 23.86 -8.69 0.27
N ARG A 145 24.86 -8.44 1.10
CA ARG A 145 25.78 -9.42 1.69
C ARG A 145 25.37 -9.70 3.13
N ARG A 146 25.95 -10.75 3.72
CA ARG A 146 25.78 -11.02 5.14
C ARG A 146 26.31 -9.83 5.96
N GLY A 147 25.47 -9.27 6.83
CA GLY A 147 25.79 -8.10 7.65
C GLY A 147 25.25 -6.78 7.08
N GLU A 148 24.79 -6.78 5.83
CA GLU A 148 24.13 -5.63 5.20
C GLU A 148 22.60 -5.74 5.35
N VAL A 149 21.93 -4.59 5.33
CA VAL A 149 20.48 -4.41 5.38
C VAL A 149 20.06 -3.44 4.27
N ILE A 150 18.89 -3.67 3.66
CA ILE A 150 18.20 -2.64 2.88
C ILE A 150 17.16 -2.01 3.79
N SER A 151 17.32 -0.74 4.12
CA SER A 151 16.28 0.04 4.79
C SER A 151 15.47 0.78 3.74
N ILE A 152 14.16 0.65 3.80
CA ILE A 152 13.20 1.27 2.88
C ILE A 152 12.30 2.19 3.67
N GLY A 153 12.32 3.47 3.34
CA GLY A 153 11.44 4.48 3.89
C GLY A 153 10.12 4.45 3.16
N ILE A 154 9.04 4.27 3.90
CA ILE A 154 7.66 4.35 3.42
C ILE A 154 7.15 5.77 3.61
N ASP A 155 6.39 6.24 2.63
CA ASP A 155 5.66 7.48 2.73
C ASP A 155 4.23 7.32 2.21
N GLY A 156 3.43 8.37 2.41
CA GLY A 156 2.05 8.43 1.98
C GLY A 156 1.06 8.35 3.14
N GLN A 157 -0.19 8.16 2.76
CA GLN A 157 -1.33 8.16 3.66
C GLN A 157 -2.50 7.45 3.00
N MET A 158 -3.44 6.94 3.79
CA MET A 158 -4.67 6.34 3.29
C MET A 158 -5.84 6.77 4.15
N PHE A 159 -7.02 6.83 3.51
CA PHE A 159 -8.28 7.18 4.14
C PHE A 159 -9.24 6.00 4.14
N PHE A 160 -10.00 5.89 5.21
CA PHE A 160 -10.93 4.78 5.46
C PHE A 160 -12.27 5.31 5.94
N THR A 161 -13.35 4.58 5.64
CA THR A 161 -14.68 4.84 6.20
C THR A 161 -15.48 3.55 6.33
N ASP A 162 -16.31 3.45 7.35
CA ASP A 162 -17.30 2.39 7.54
C ASP A 162 -18.72 2.83 7.09
N GLY A 163 -18.84 4.02 6.49
CA GLY A 163 -20.10 4.67 6.15
C GLY A 163 -20.69 5.57 7.24
N GLU A 164 -20.10 5.62 8.44
CA GLU A 164 -20.50 6.50 9.56
C GLU A 164 -19.36 7.43 9.98
N LYS A 165 -18.14 6.89 10.08
CA LYS A 165 -16.93 7.57 10.49
C LYS A 165 -15.90 7.56 9.37
N CYS A 166 -14.92 8.45 9.46
CA CYS A 166 -13.77 8.50 8.55
C CYS A 166 -12.49 8.53 9.37
N GLU A 167 -11.51 7.75 8.94
CA GLU A 167 -10.18 7.65 9.57
C GLU A 167 -9.08 7.88 8.55
N GLU A 168 -7.90 8.23 9.05
CA GLU A 168 -6.68 8.42 8.28
C GLU A 168 -5.54 7.67 8.98
N ILE A 169 -4.72 6.98 8.19
CA ILE A 169 -3.39 6.53 8.62
C ILE A 169 -2.40 7.23 7.71
N ASN A 170 -1.37 7.89 8.27
CA ASN A 170 -0.45 8.73 7.51
C ASN A 170 0.96 8.72 8.09
N CYS A 171 1.99 8.72 7.24
CA CYS A 171 3.39 8.69 7.66
C CYS A 171 3.90 10.00 8.30
N TYR A 172 3.08 11.06 8.40
CA TYR A 172 3.50 12.36 8.94
C TYR A 172 3.42 12.43 10.47
N GLU A 173 2.66 11.52 11.08
CA GLU A 173 2.56 11.39 12.52
C GLU A 173 3.47 10.23 12.95
N GLU A 174 4.78 10.50 13.07
CA GLU A 174 5.82 9.48 13.28
C GLU A 174 5.57 8.57 14.50
N GLU A 175 4.89 9.06 15.53
CA GLU A 175 4.50 8.26 16.70
C GLU A 175 3.47 7.16 16.39
N LYS A 176 2.76 7.28 15.25
CA LYS A 176 1.67 6.36 14.87
C LYS A 176 2.07 5.36 13.78
N VAL A 177 3.24 5.53 13.17
CA VAL A 177 3.63 4.76 12.00
C VAL A 177 5.10 4.35 12.07
N ASN A 178 5.38 3.06 11.90
CA ASN A 178 6.74 2.56 11.74
C ASN A 178 7.11 2.54 10.26
N ARG A 179 7.59 3.69 9.76
CA ARG A 179 7.78 3.91 8.32
C ARG A 179 9.11 3.42 7.74
N ILE A 180 10.00 2.84 8.54
CA ILE A 180 11.27 2.27 8.07
C ILE A 180 11.16 0.75 8.08
N ILE A 181 11.43 0.13 6.94
CA ILE A 181 11.36 -1.32 6.75
C ILE A 181 12.75 -1.84 6.43
N ASP A 182 13.26 -2.67 7.34
CA ASP A 182 14.55 -3.33 7.16
C ASP A 182 14.37 -4.72 6.54
N LEU A 183 15.02 -4.92 5.40
CA LEU A 183 15.17 -6.21 4.71
C LEU A 183 16.58 -6.74 4.95
N GLU A 184 16.69 -7.83 5.69
CA GLU A 184 17.97 -8.43 6.06
C GLU A 184 18.42 -9.52 5.08
N TYR A 185 19.71 -9.84 5.10
CA TYR A 185 20.25 -11.00 4.40
C TYR A 185 19.84 -12.33 5.07
N PRO A 186 19.45 -13.38 4.30
CA PRO A 186 19.27 -13.38 2.86
C PRO A 186 17.99 -12.65 2.45
N LEU A 187 18.08 -11.84 1.39
CA LEU A 187 16.93 -11.12 0.86
C LEU A 187 15.90 -12.09 0.28
N THR A 188 14.66 -12.00 0.75
CA THR A 188 13.54 -12.75 0.18
C THR A 188 13.01 -12.01 -1.04
N VAL A 189 13.14 -12.64 -2.21
CA VAL A 189 12.57 -12.18 -3.49
C VAL A 189 11.65 -13.26 -4.04
N LEU A 190 10.42 -12.90 -4.36
CA LEU A 190 9.40 -13.80 -4.92
C LEU A 190 8.87 -13.26 -6.26
N PRO A 191 8.35 -14.11 -7.16
CA PRO A 191 7.60 -13.61 -8.30
C PRO A 191 6.33 -12.90 -7.84
N ILE A 192 5.93 -11.84 -8.55
CA ILE A 192 4.64 -11.20 -8.31
C ILE A 192 3.49 -12.21 -8.51
N PRO A 193 2.46 -12.23 -7.63
CA PRO A 193 1.32 -13.11 -7.82
C PRO A 193 0.59 -12.84 -9.16
N PRO A 194 0.09 -13.87 -9.86
CA PRO A 194 -0.54 -13.69 -11.18
C PRO A 194 -1.73 -12.72 -11.23
N ASN A 195 -2.43 -12.54 -10.09
CA ASN A 195 -3.58 -11.65 -9.95
C ASN A 195 -3.29 -10.48 -9.00
N ALA A 196 -2.03 -10.06 -8.90
CA ALA A 196 -1.63 -8.97 -8.02
C ALA A 196 -2.32 -7.65 -8.42
N PHE A 197 -2.86 -6.95 -7.42
CA PHE A 197 -3.36 -5.60 -7.60
C PHE A 197 -2.19 -4.61 -7.54
N VAL A 198 -1.63 -4.30 -8.72
CA VAL A 198 -0.49 -3.38 -8.86
C VAL A 198 -0.96 -1.97 -9.14
N ILE A 199 -0.36 -0.99 -8.47
CA ILE A 199 -0.69 0.42 -8.63
C ILE A 199 0.49 1.15 -9.24
N TYR A 200 0.28 1.64 -10.47
CA TYR A 200 1.26 2.32 -11.29
C TYR A 200 1.15 3.84 -11.12
N LYS A 201 2.27 4.55 -11.28
CA LYS A 201 2.24 6.01 -11.50
C LYS A 201 1.95 6.23 -12.98
N GLU A 202 1.03 7.13 -13.32
CA GLU A 202 0.57 7.39 -14.71
C GLU A 202 1.72 7.62 -15.71
N GLU A 203 2.87 8.13 -15.26
CA GLU A 203 4.09 8.32 -16.07
C GLU A 203 4.75 7.01 -16.56
N TYR A 204 4.26 5.84 -16.16
CA TYR A 204 4.78 4.52 -16.57
C TYR A 204 3.86 3.77 -17.54
N GLU A 205 2.76 4.36 -17.99
CA GLU A 205 1.91 3.75 -19.03
C GLU A 205 2.49 3.91 -20.45
N GLU A 206 3.53 4.73 -20.62
CA GLU A 206 4.19 4.95 -21.90
C GLU A 206 5.61 4.33 -21.93
N HIS A 207 5.77 3.00 -22.04
CA HIS A 207 6.95 2.36 -22.68
C HIS A 207 6.72 0.88 -22.99
#